data_AF-A0A7X1P6N4-F1
#
_entry.id   AF-A0A7X1P6N4-F1
#
_cell.length_a   1.000
_cell.length_b   1.000
_cell.length_c   1.000
_cell.angle_alpha   90.00
_cell.angle_beta   90.00
_cell.angle_gamma   90.00
#
_symmetry.space_group_name_H-M   'P 1'
#
loop_
_entity.id
_entity.type
_entity.pdbx_description
1 polymer ?
#
loop_
_entity_poly.entity_id
_entity_poly.type
_entity_poly.pdbx_seq_one_letter_code
_entity_poly.pdbx_strand_id
1 'polypeptide(L)'
;HQFERQRINTEGYDLKPSELFQRQCHLVGWFDATGIKTRHHIGLANILWSTNFPQTTSTWPESRRAIARCFDDVPEQERRQVLADNAARLYKLAA
;
A
#
# COMPACT_ATOMS: atom_id res chain seq x y z
N HIS A 1 -6.34 21.40 -11.82
CA HIS A 1 -5.26 20.91 -10.92
C HIS A 1 -3.93 21.60 -11.28
N GLN A 2 -2.92 21.72 -10.39
CA GLN A 2 -1.66 22.46 -10.71
C GLN A 2 -0.95 21.93 -11.96
N PHE A 3 -0.98 20.62 -12.16
CA PHE A 3 -0.48 19.93 -13.35
C PHE A 3 -1.01 20.50 -14.67
N GLU A 4 -2.32 20.78 -14.74
CA GLU A 4 -2.96 21.37 -15.93
C GLU A 4 -2.63 22.86 -16.05
N ARG A 5 -2.60 23.59 -14.93
CA ARG A 5 -2.29 25.04 -14.91
C ARG A 5 -0.89 25.34 -15.42
N GLN A 6 0.07 24.47 -15.09
CA GLN A 6 1.45 24.59 -15.53
C GLN A 6 1.72 23.93 -16.88
N ARG A 7 0.69 23.35 -17.54
CA ARG A 7 0.81 22.66 -18.84
C ARG A 7 1.93 21.61 -18.86
N ILE A 8 2.15 20.94 -17.73
CA ILE A 8 3.24 19.95 -17.60
C ILE A 8 3.06 18.80 -18.60
N ASN A 9 1.83 18.50 -19.01
CA ASN A 9 1.53 17.50 -20.03
C ASN A 9 1.96 17.90 -21.45
N THR A 10 2.40 19.14 -21.71
CA THR A 10 2.88 19.56 -23.03
C THR A 10 4.39 19.79 -23.10
N GLU A 11 5.04 20.03 -21.95
CA GLU A 11 6.48 20.36 -21.89
C GLU A 11 7.23 19.58 -20.81
N GLY A 12 6.59 18.59 -20.17
CA GLY A 12 7.12 17.81 -19.05
C GLY A 12 6.73 16.33 -19.13
N TYR A 13 6.00 15.83 -18.13
CA TYR A 13 5.61 14.41 -18.04
C TYR A 13 4.23 14.17 -18.65
N ASP A 14 4.08 13.07 -19.39
CA ASP A 14 2.80 12.67 -20.01
C ASP A 14 1.73 12.30 -18.98
N LEU A 15 2.14 11.76 -17.83
CA LEU A 15 1.26 11.28 -16.76
C LEU A 15 1.22 12.26 -15.60
N LYS A 16 0.05 12.37 -14.95
CA LYS A 16 -0.09 13.07 -13.68
C LYS A 16 0.80 12.40 -12.63
N PRO A 17 1.35 13.16 -11.66
CA PRO A 17 2.11 12.58 -10.55
C PRO A 17 1.37 11.46 -9.81
N SER A 18 0.04 11.58 -9.65
CA SER A 18 -0.80 10.54 -9.08
C SER A 18 -0.83 9.27 -9.93
N GLU A 19 -0.85 9.37 -11.26
CA GLU A 19 -0.87 8.21 -12.16
C GLU A 19 0.49 7.50 -12.15
N LEU A 20 1.58 8.26 -12.12
CA LEU A 20 2.94 7.72 -11.93
C LEU A 20 3.05 6.97 -10.60
N PHE A 21 2.55 7.58 -9.52
CA PHE A 21 2.52 6.95 -8.19
C PHE A 21 1.74 5.64 -8.20
N GLN A 22 0.50 5.65 -8.70
CA GLN A 22 -0.34 4.45 -8.79
C GLN A 22 0.31 3.35 -9.64
N ARG A 23 1.06 3.71 -10.69
CA ARG A 23 1.72 2.74 -11.57
C ARG A 23 2.96 2.09 -10.95
N GLN A 24 3.77 2.85 -10.20
CA GLN A 24 5.16 2.44 -9.90
C GLN A 24 5.54 2.48 -8.42
N CYS A 25 4.78 3.16 -7.57
CA CYS A 25 5.11 3.26 -6.15
C CYS A 25 4.32 2.22 -5.36
N HIS A 26 5.00 1.57 -4.41
CA HIS A 26 4.35 0.74 -3.41
C HIS A 26 4.80 1.18 -2.02
N LEU A 27 3.89 1.12 -1.06
CA LEU A 27 4.11 1.50 0.33
C LEU A 27 3.91 0.27 1.22
N VAL A 28 4.74 0.17 2.26
CA VAL A 28 4.61 -0.91 3.25
C VAL A 28 3.85 -0.35 4.45
N GLY A 29 2.61 -0.80 4.63
CA GLY A 29 1.83 -0.60 5.84
C GLY A 29 2.32 -1.50 6.98
N TRP A 30 1.99 -1.11 8.21
CA TRP A 30 2.47 -1.80 9.41
C TRP A 30 1.35 -2.02 10.44
N PHE A 31 1.54 -1.62 11.70
CA PHE A 31 0.54 -1.78 12.76
C PHE A 31 -0.42 -0.59 12.88
N ASP A 32 -0.29 0.45 12.06
CA ASP A 32 -1.12 1.64 12.15
C ASP A 32 -2.46 1.42 11.44
N ALA A 33 -3.55 1.52 12.19
CA ALA A 33 -4.90 1.43 11.62
C ALA A 33 -5.19 2.61 10.67
N THR A 34 -4.54 3.75 10.87
CA THR A 34 -4.76 4.96 10.06
C THR A 34 -4.36 4.74 8.59
N GLY A 35 -3.19 4.15 8.32
CA GLY A 35 -2.78 3.84 6.95
C GLY A 35 -3.72 2.86 6.25
N ILE A 36 -4.26 1.89 6.99
CA ILE A 36 -5.26 0.95 6.47
C ILE A 36 -6.61 1.63 6.22
N LYS A 37 -7.01 2.60 7.05
CA LYS A 37 -8.22 3.39 6.84
C LYS A 37 -8.15 4.28 5.59
N THR A 38 -6.96 4.74 5.20
CA THR A 38 -6.77 5.58 4.00
C THR A 38 -6.41 4.78 2.73
N ARG A 39 -6.49 3.45 2.78
CA ARG A 39 -6.06 2.55 1.68
C ARG A 39 -6.63 2.87 0.31
N HIS A 40 -7.88 3.33 0.23
CA HIS A 40 -8.51 3.68 -1.05
C HIS A 40 -8.00 5.01 -1.63
N HIS A 41 -7.55 5.93 -0.77
CA HIS A 41 -6.91 7.17 -1.22
C HIS A 41 -5.49 6.92 -1.71
N ILE A 42 -4.78 6.00 -1.06
CA ILE A 42 -3.43 5.59 -1.45
C ILE A 42 -3.45 4.72 -2.72
N GLY A 43 -4.47 3.87 -2.87
CA GLY A 43 -4.55 2.83 -3.88
C GLY A 43 -4.32 1.47 -3.25
N LEU A 44 -5.37 0.64 -3.21
CA LEU A 44 -5.33 -0.67 -2.54
C LEU A 44 -4.25 -1.59 -3.13
N ALA A 45 -4.00 -1.49 -4.44
CA ALA A 45 -2.99 -2.29 -5.15
C ALA A 45 -1.55 -1.89 -4.83
N ASN A 46 -1.34 -0.71 -4.24
CA ASN A 46 -0.04 -0.11 -3.96
C ASN A 46 0.41 -0.35 -2.52
N ILE A 47 -0.41 -0.99 -1.68
CA ILE A 47 -0.10 -1.23 -0.27
C ILE A 47 0.34 -2.68 -0.06
N LEU A 48 1.47 -2.84 0.60
CA LEU A 48 2.01 -4.09 1.11
C LEU A 48 1.89 -4.07 2.64
N TRP A 49 2.07 -5.21 3.29
CA TRP A 49 2.21 -5.29 4.74
C TRP A 49 3.46 -6.06 5.14
N SER A 50 4.11 -5.64 6.23
CA SER A 50 5.29 -6.32 6.77
C SER A 50 5.26 -6.38 8.29
N THR A 51 5.94 -7.38 8.86
CA THR A 51 6.14 -7.47 10.31
C THR A 51 7.18 -6.46 10.82
N ASN A 52 8.09 -6.02 9.95
CA ASN A 52 9.35 -5.32 10.25
C ASN A 52 10.35 -6.13 11.10
N PHE A 53 10.29 -7.46 11.07
CA PHE A 53 11.31 -8.30 11.71
C PHE A 53 12.70 -8.11 11.06
N PRO A 54 13.82 -8.05 11.84
CA PRO A 54 13.93 -8.22 13.30
C PRO A 54 14.00 -6.92 14.09
N GLN A 55 13.47 -5.81 13.57
CA GLN A 55 13.56 -4.53 14.26
C GLN A 55 12.91 -4.60 15.65
N THR A 56 13.41 -3.82 16.60
CA THR A 56 12.90 -3.76 17.99
C THR A 56 11.42 -3.40 18.07
N THR A 57 10.92 -2.72 17.05
CA THR A 57 9.53 -2.29 16.96
C THR A 57 8.64 -3.29 16.21
N SER A 58 9.21 -4.39 15.72
CA SER A 58 8.53 -5.44 14.96
C SER A 58 7.25 -5.92 15.64
N THR A 59 6.28 -6.32 14.84
CA THR A 59 5.04 -6.90 15.36
C THR A 59 5.18 -8.36 15.78
N TRP A 60 6.25 -9.06 15.42
CA TRP A 60 6.51 -10.45 15.81
C TRP A 60 7.00 -10.52 17.28
N PRO A 61 6.55 -11.41 18.20
CA PRO A 61 5.47 -12.41 18.32
C PRO A 61 4.13 -12.36 17.63
N GLU A 62 3.58 -11.17 17.70
CA GLU A 62 2.16 -10.94 17.84
C GLU A 62 1.55 -10.41 16.54
N SER A 63 2.17 -10.72 15.40
CA SER A 63 1.82 -10.19 14.09
C SER A 63 0.35 -10.47 13.75
N ARG A 64 -0.18 -11.65 14.10
CA ARG A 64 -1.61 -11.96 13.91
C ARG A 64 -2.52 -11.04 14.71
N ARG A 65 -2.16 -10.74 15.96
CA ARG A 65 -2.91 -9.81 16.83
C ARG A 65 -2.82 -8.38 16.32
N ALA A 66 -1.66 -7.96 15.80
CA ALA A 66 -1.51 -6.66 15.15
C ALA A 66 -2.42 -6.55 13.92
N ILE A 67 -2.35 -7.52 13.00
CA ILE A 67 -3.20 -7.56 11.79
C ILE A 67 -4.68 -7.49 12.17
N ALA A 68 -5.14 -8.30 13.13
CA ALA A 68 -6.54 -8.29 13.55
C ALA A 68 -7.03 -6.91 13.98
N ARG A 69 -6.22 -6.15 14.74
CA ARG A 69 -6.57 -4.79 15.16
C ARG A 69 -6.58 -3.78 13.99
N CYS A 70 -5.63 -3.89 13.07
CA CYS A 70 -5.47 -2.91 11.99
C CYS A 70 -6.49 -3.11 10.86
N PHE A 71 -6.99 -4.34 10.69
CA PHE A 71 -7.88 -4.75 9.61
C PHE A 71 -9.31 -5.09 10.08
N ASP A 72 -9.70 -4.72 11.31
CA ASP A 72 -10.98 -5.11 11.93
C ASP A 72 -12.20 -4.81 11.03
N ASP A 73 -12.24 -3.62 10.43
CA ASP A 73 -13.32 -3.17 9.52
C ASP A 73 -12.97 -3.33 8.03
N VAL A 74 -11.99 -4.18 7.68
CA VAL A 74 -11.54 -4.36 6.29
C VAL A 74 -12.10 -5.65 5.72
N PRO A 75 -12.78 -5.61 4.55
CA PRO A 75 -13.27 -6.81 3.89
C PRO A 75 -12.14 -7.83 3.66
N GLU A 76 -12.43 -9.11 3.86
CA GLU A 76 -11.43 -10.18 3.79
C GLU A 76 -10.66 -10.21 2.46
N GLN A 77 -11.33 -9.89 1.35
CA GLN A 77 -10.68 -9.78 0.03
C GLN A 77 -9.60 -8.69 0.01
N GLU A 78 -9.88 -7.51 0.54
CA GLU A 78 -8.93 -6.40 0.58
C GLU A 78 -7.80 -6.68 1.57
N ARG A 79 -8.12 -7.31 2.71
CA ARG A 79 -7.15 -7.77 3.68
C ARG A 79 -6.17 -8.76 3.04
N ARG A 80 -6.67 -9.77 2.33
CA ARG A 80 -5.83 -10.72 1.59
C ARG A 80 -4.96 -10.03 0.54
N GLN A 81 -5.53 -9.08 -0.19
CA GLN A 81 -4.81 -8.36 -1.22
C GLN A 81 -3.59 -7.61 -0.64
N VAL A 82 -3.76 -6.92 0.48
CA VAL A 82 -2.69 -6.16 1.14
C VAL A 82 -1.68 -7.08 1.84
N LEU A 83 -2.14 -8.13 2.51
CA LEU A 83 -1.28 -9.04 3.28
C LEU A 83 -0.49 -10.02 2.41
N ALA A 84 -0.95 -10.32 1.18
CA ALA A 84 -0.35 -11.34 0.33
C ALA A 84 -0.32 -10.98 -1.17
N ASP A 85 -1.49 -10.75 -1.79
CA ASP A 85 -1.58 -10.81 -3.26
C ASP A 85 -0.78 -9.69 -3.94
N ASN A 86 -0.74 -8.48 -3.36
CA ASN A 86 0.06 -7.38 -3.88
C ASN A 86 1.56 -7.70 -3.87
N ALA A 87 2.06 -8.30 -2.78
CA ALA A 87 3.46 -8.72 -2.68
C ALA A 87 3.78 -9.84 -3.67
N ALA A 88 2.89 -10.83 -3.78
CA ALA A 88 3.03 -11.93 -4.74
C ALA A 88 3.13 -11.40 -6.18
N ARG A 89 2.26 -10.46 -6.56
CA ARG A 89 2.29 -9.80 -7.88
C ARG A 89 3.58 -8.99 -8.09
N LEU A 90 3.97 -8.17 -7.11
CA LEU A 90 5.14 -7.29 -7.22
C LEU A 90 6.44 -8.10 -7.36
N TYR A 91 6.61 -9.11 -6.52
CA TYR A 91 7.81 -9.93 -6.47
C TYR A 91 7.76 -11.14 -7.41
N LYS A 92 6.68 -11.30 -8.17
CA LYS A 92 6.47 -12.41 -9.13
C LYS A 92 6.62 -13.78 -8.45
N LEU A 93 6.05 -13.92 -7.27
CA LEU A 93 6.03 -15.20 -6.54
C LEU A 93 5.00 -16.13 -7.20
N ALA A 94 5.36 -17.40 -7.35
CA ALA A 94 4.44 -18.42 -7.87
C ALA A 94 3.25 -18.61 -6.92
N ALA A 95 2.08 -18.86 -7.51
CA ALA A 95 0.85 -19.17 -6.77
C ALA A 95 0.92 -20.57 -6.15
#